data_AF-A0A1R4IXU6-F1
#
_entry.id   AF-A0A1R4IXU6-F1
#
_cell.length_a   1.000
_cell.length_b   1.000
_cell.length_c   1.000
_cell.angle_alpha   90.00
_cell.angle_beta   90.00
_cell.angle_gamma   90.00
#
_symmetry.space_group_name_H-M   'P 1'
#
loop_
_entity.id
_entity.type
_entity.pdbx_description
1 polymer ?
#
loop_
_entity_poly.entity_id
_entity_poly.type
_entity_poly.pdbx_seq_one_letter_code
_entity_poly.pdbx_strand_id
1 'polypeptide(L)' 'MPYWSILYLGLGGILLGAAWSLRSQRAPWWAAAIALVLAVMAIAAAFLTVP' A
#
# COMPACT_ATOMS: atom_id res chain seq x y z
N MET A 1 -18.04 -20.67 3.47
CA MET A 1 -16.94 -19.93 2.81
C MET A 1 -16.13 -19.11 3.84
N PRO A 2 -15.38 -19.74 4.76
CA PRO A 2 -14.73 -19.07 5.89
C PRO A 2 -13.45 -18.27 5.54
N TYR A 3 -12.92 -18.43 4.33
CA TYR A 3 -11.67 -17.81 3.86
C TYR A 3 -11.75 -16.28 3.74
N TRP A 4 -12.92 -15.75 3.41
CA TRP A 4 -13.12 -14.31 3.26
C TRP A 4 -12.94 -13.56 4.57
N SER A 5 -13.44 -14.11 5.69
CA SER A 5 -13.31 -13.48 7.01
C SER A 5 -11.84 -13.36 7.44
N ILE A 6 -11.02 -14.37 7.12
CA ILE A 6 -9.58 -14.37 7.41
C ILE A 6 -8.86 -13.31 6.57
N LEU A 7 -9.21 -13.21 5.29
CA LEU A 7 -8.70 -12.16 4.40
C LEU A 7 -9.06 -10.76 4.91
N TYR A 8 -10.31 -10.53 5.31
CA TYR A 8 -10.74 -9.23 5.83
C TYR A 8 -10.07 -8.87 7.15
N LEU A 9 -9.85 -9.85 8.05
CA LEU A 9 -9.11 -9.62 9.29
C LEU A 9 -7.63 -9.30 9.03
N GLY A 10 -7.01 -10.01 8.09
CA GLY A 10 -5.64 -9.72 7.65
C GLY A 10 -5.50 -8.32 7.06
N LEU A 11 -6.41 -7.94 6.16
CA LEU A 11 -6.49 -6.59 5.59
C LEU A 11 -6.72 -5.53 6.68
N GLY A 12 -7.64 -5.78 7.60
CA GLY A 12 -7.91 -4.88 8.72
C GLY A 12 -6.68 -4.64 9.59
N GLY A 13 -5.93 -5.70 9.92
CA GLY A 13 -4.69 -5.61 10.68
C GLY A 13 -3.61 -4.79 9.97
N ILE A 14 -3.44 -4.99 8.66
CA ILE A 14 -2.48 -4.24 7.83
C ILE A 14 -2.87 -2.75 7.80
N LEU A 15 -4.15 -2.43 7.60
CA LEU A 15 -4.64 -1.05 7.55
C LEU A 15 -4.46 -0.32 8.89
N LEU A 16 -4.82 -0.97 10.00
CA LEU A 16 -4.66 -0.40 11.34
C LEU A 16 -3.19 -0.21 11.71
N GLY A 17 -2.34 -1.20 11.41
CA GLY A 17 -0.90 -1.12 11.64
C GLY A 17 -0.24 -0.02 10.79
N ALA A 18 -0.64 0.11 9.53
CA ALA A 18 -0.15 1.18 8.64
C ALA A 18 -0.59 2.56 9.15
N ALA A 19 -1.85 2.73 9.54
CA ALA A 19 -2.36 3.99 10.08
C ALA A 19 -1.66 4.39 11.39
N TRP A 20 -1.40 3.43 12.29
CA TRP A 20 -0.67 3.69 13.52
C TRP A 20 0.80 4.05 13.26
N SER A 21 1.46 3.32 12.35
CA SER A 21 2.83 3.61 11.92
C SER A 21 2.95 5.01 11.31
N LEU A 22 1.98 5.41 10.48
CA LEU A 22 1.92 6.75 9.88
C LEU A 22 1.68 7.84 10.94
N ARG A 23 0.79 7.59 11.91
CA ARG A 23 0.52 8.52 13.02
C ARG A 23 1.75 8.72 13.90
N SER A 24 2.52 7.66 14.13
CA SER A 24 3.67 7.71 15.04
C SER A 24 4.93 8.30 14.39
N GLN A 25 5.01 8.36 13.07
CA GLN A 25 6.19 8.80 12.35
C GLN A 25 5.94 10.18 11.70
N ARG A 26 6.62 11.22 12.19
CA ARG A 26 6.52 12.60 11.66
C ARG A 26 6.85 12.71 10.16
N ALA A 27 7.69 11.83 9.62
CA ALA A 27 8.01 11.73 8.21
C ALA A 27 8.50 10.29 7.89
N PRO A 28 7.59 9.38 7.50
CA PRO A 28 7.96 7.99 7.24
C PRO A 28 8.68 7.86 5.89
N TRP A 29 10.01 7.75 5.92
CA TRP A 29 10.84 7.53 4.73
C TRP A 29 10.45 6.27 3.95
N TRP A 30 9.97 5.22 4.63
CA TRP A 30 9.47 4.00 3.99
C TRP A 30 8.20 4.25 3.18
N ALA A 31 7.32 5.14 3.62
CA ALA A 31 6.10 5.48 2.89
C ALA A 31 6.44 6.28 1.62
N ALA A 32 7.44 7.16 1.70
CA ALA A 32 7.98 7.86 0.54
C ALA A 32 8.59 6.89 -0.48
N ALA A 33 9.32 5.87 -0.02
CA ALA A 33 9.87 4.83 -0.90
C ALA A 33 8.77 4.02 -1.60
N ILE A 34 7.72 3.61 -0.88
CA ILE A 34 6.57 2.90 -1.46
C ILE A 34 5.85 3.79 -2.50
N ALA A 35 5.60 5.05 -2.16
CA ALA A 35 4.94 6.00 -3.06
C ALA A 35 5.77 6.23 -4.34
N LEU A 36 7.10 6.35 -4.22
CA LEU A 36 8.01 6.47 -5.36
C LEU A 36 7.91 5.25 -6.28
N VAL A 37 7.96 4.03 -5.72
CA VAL A 37 7.85 2.78 -6.49
C VAL A 37 6.51 2.71 -7.21
N LEU A 38 5.40 3.01 -6.52
CA LEU A 38 4.06 3.02 -7.12
C LEU A 38 3.95 4.05 -8.25
N ALA A 39 4.52 5.25 -8.08
CA ALA A 39 4.53 6.27 -9.11
C ALA A 39 5.30 5.82 -10.37
N VAL A 40 6.48 5.22 -10.19
CA VAL A 40 7.27 4.67 -11.31
C VAL A 40 6.51 3.56 -12.03
N MET A 41 5.88 2.64 -11.27
CA MET A 41 5.07 1.57 -11.87
C MET A 41 3.87 2.11 -12.63
N ALA A 42 3.19 3.15 -12.12
CA ALA A 42 2.06 3.77 -12.80
C ALA A 42 2.49 4.45 -14.11
N ILE A 43 3.63 5.14 -14.12
CA ILE A 43 4.21 5.75 -15.33
C ILE A 43 4.59 4.65 -16.33
N ALA A 44 5.28 3.60 -15.89
CA ALA A 44 5.66 2.49 -16.75
C ALA A 44 4.43 1.80 -17.36
N ALA A 45 3.38 1.58 -16.56
CA ALA A 45 2.12 1.05 -17.03
C ALA A 45 1.53 1.96 -18.12
N ALA A 46 1.45 3.28 -17.91
CA ALA A 46 0.92 4.21 -18.90
C ALA A 46 1.66 4.15 -20.26
N PHE A 47 2.97 3.89 -20.29
CA PHE A 47 3.69 3.73 -21.56
C PHE A 47 3.56 2.33 -22.16
N LEU A 48 3.40 1.29 -21.35
CA LEU A 48 3.38 -0.10 -21.79
C LEU A 48 1.96 -0.61 -22.10
N THR A 49 0.91 0.05 -21.61
CA THR A 49 -0.49 -0.36 -21.79
C THR A 49 -1.30 0.57 -22.69
N VAL A 50 -0.72 1.67 -23.16
CA VAL A 50 -1.31 2.48 -24.25
C VAL A 50 -1.03 1.75 -25.57
N PRO A 51 -2.08 1.35 -26.33
CA PRO A 51 -1.95 0.63 -27.59
C PRO A 51 -1.36 1.47 -28.73
#